data_AF-A0A7C2C7Y2-F1
#
_entry.id   AF-A0A7C2C7Y2-F1
#
_cell.length_a   1.000
_cell.length_b   1.000
_cell.length_c   1.000
_cell.angle_alpha   90.00
_cell.angle_beta   90.00
_cell.angle_gamma   90.00
#
_symmetry.space_group_name_H-M   'P 1'
#
loop_
_entity.id
_entity.type
_entity.pdbx_description
1 polymer ?
#
loop_
_entity_poly.entity_id
_entity_poly.type
_entity_poly.pdbx_seq_one_letter_code
_entity_poly.pdbx_strand_id
1 'polypeptide(L)' 'MLERTNREIRRRSRVAGIFPSIGSYLRLVTSYLTEYTEDWPNEYAYIKADKLGPLLEEGLFQGAN' A
#
# COMPACT_ATOMS: atom_id res chain seq x y z
N MET A 1 -5.12 0.24 -9.21
CA MET A 1 -4.17 -0.18 -8.15
C MET A 1 -3.30 -1.34 -8.61
N LEU A 2 -3.88 -2.53 -8.82
CA LEU A 2 -3.14 -3.75 -9.18
C LEU A 2 -2.24 -3.62 -10.41
N GLU A 3 -2.71 -2.99 -11.49
CA GLU A 3 -1.87 -2.77 -12.69
C GLU A 3 -0.65 -1.89 -12.42
N ARG A 4 -0.79 -0.85 -11.60
CA ARG A 4 0.32 0.05 -11.21
C ARG A 4 1.34 -0.73 -10.40
N THR A 5 0.89 -1.49 -9.42
CA THR A 5 1.72 -2.37 -8.59
C THR A 5 2.49 -3.38 -9.47
N ASN A 6 1.81 -4.08 -10.38
CA ASN A 6 2.44 -5.04 -11.28
C ASN A 6 3.47 -4.40 -12.22
N ARG A 7 3.18 -3.20 -12.73
CA ARG A 7 4.12 -2.44 -13.57
C ARG A 7 5.38 -2.07 -12.79
N GLU A 8 5.23 -1.63 -11.54
CA GLU A 8 6.34 -1.19 -10.71
C GLU A 8 7.21 -2.36 -10.24
N ILE A 9 6.60 -3.50 -9.88
CA ILE A 9 7.32 -4.74 -9.59
C ILE A 9 8.19 -5.14 -10.80
N ARG A 10 7.62 -5.14 -12.01
CA ARG A 10 8.36 -5.45 -13.25
C ARG A 10 9.49 -4.44 -13.54
N ARG A 11 9.28 -3.16 -13.22
CA ARG A 11 10.30 -2.11 -13.41
C ARG A 11 11.48 -2.31 -12.47
N ARG A 12 11.23 -2.58 -11.18
CA ARG A 12 12.26 -2.78 -10.15
C ARG A 12 12.97 -4.13 -10.28
N SER A 13 12.27 -5.17 -10.74
CA SER A 13 12.89 -6.46 -11.05
C SER A 13 13.67 -6.46 -12.36
N ARG A 14 13.59 -5.41 -13.20
CA ARG A 14 14.24 -5.39 -14.52
C ARG A 14 15.77 -5.56 -14.46
N VAL A 15 16.41 -5.07 -13.40
CA VAL A 15 17.87 -5.18 -13.20
C VAL A 15 18.24 -6.55 -12.61
N ALA A 16 17.33 -7.17 -11.86
CA ALA A 16 17.47 -8.52 -11.32
C ALA A 16 16.86 -9.54 -12.30
N GLY A 17 17.58 -9.83 -13.39
CA GLY A 17 17.13 -10.75 -14.44
C GLY A 17 16.80 -12.17 -13.94
N ILE A 18 17.49 -12.64 -12.89
CA ILE A 18 17.23 -13.91 -12.20
C ILE A 18 17.39 -13.70 -10.69
N PHE A 19 16.44 -14.19 -9.90
CA PHE A 19 16.55 -14.17 -8.44
C PHE A 19 17.18 -15.47 -7.92
N PRO A 20 18.11 -15.40 -6.96
CA PRO A 20 18.79 -16.59 -6.43
C PRO A 20 17.89 -17.45 -5.52
N SER A 21 16.74 -16.92 -5.08
CA SER A 21 15.73 -17.66 -4.32
C SER A 21 14.37 -16.94 -4.34
N ILE A 22 13.31 -17.66 -3.97
CA ILE A 22 11.98 -17.07 -3.73
C ILE A 22 12.06 -15.99 -2.64
N GLY A 23 12.86 -16.20 -1.59
CA GLY A 23 13.04 -15.24 -0.52
C GLY A 23 13.63 -13.90 -1.00
N SER A 24 14.51 -13.93 -1.99
CA SER A 24 15.07 -12.71 -2.60
C SER A 24 14.01 -11.94 -3.40
N TYR A 25 13.13 -12.64 -4.12
CA TYR A 25 12.01 -12.00 -4.83
C TYR A 25 10.99 -11.42 -3.84
N LEU A 26 10.62 -12.18 -2.81
CA LEU A 26 9.70 -11.74 -1.76
C LEU A 26 10.20 -10.48 -1.06
N ARG A 27 11.51 -10.39 -0.77
CA ARG A 27 12.11 -9.19 -0.17
C ARG A 27 11.91 -7.95 -1.03
N LEU A 28 12.13 -8.04 -2.35
CA LEU A 28 11.93 -6.91 -3.26
C LEU A 28 10.46 -6.49 -3.35
N VAL A 29 9.55 -7.45 -3.44
CA VAL A 29 8.11 -7.16 -3.51
C VAL A 29 7.64 -6.56 -2.19
N THR A 30 8.06 -7.13 -1.07
CA THR A 30 7.67 -6.66 0.27
C THR A 30 8.20 -5.25 0.52
N SER A 31 9.48 -4.97 0.23
CA SER A 31 10.04 -3.63 0.44
C SER A 31 9.28 -2.57 -0.37
N TYR A 32 8.94 -2.87 -1.63
CA TYR A 32 8.13 -1.96 -2.45
C TYR A 32 6.72 -1.75 -1.88
N LEU A 33 6.05 -2.82 -1.44
CA LEU A 33 4.71 -2.70 -0.87
C LEU A 33 4.73 -1.90 0.43
N THR A 34 5.74 -2.10 1.29
CA THR A 34 5.93 -1.32 2.51
C THR A 34 6.10 0.17 2.19
N GLU A 35 7.06 0.53 1.32
CA GLU A 35 7.25 1.91 0.85
C GLU A 35 5.94 2.51 0.31
N TYR A 36 5.25 1.77 -0.55
CA TYR A 36 4.00 2.22 -1.16
C TYR A 36 2.89 2.47 -0.13
N THR A 37 2.79 1.63 0.90
CA THR A 37 1.79 1.78 1.95
C THR A 37 2.10 2.92 2.91
N GLU A 38 3.37 3.25 3.13
CA GLU A 38 3.79 4.39 3.96
C GLU A 38 3.50 5.73 3.28
N ASP A 39 3.68 5.79 1.96
CA ASP A 39 3.38 6.99 1.16
C ASP A 39 1.87 7.19 0.91
N TRP A 40 1.10 6.10 0.89
CA TRP A 40 -0.33 6.11 0.61
C TRP A 40 -1.15 7.07 1.50
N PRO A 41 -1.11 7.00 2.84
CA PRO A 41 -1.90 7.85 3.72
C PRO A 41 -1.58 9.34 3.58
N ASN A 42 -0.35 9.69 3.19
CA ASN A 42 0.14 11.05 3.17
C ASN A 42 -0.17 11.77 1.83
N GLU A 43 0.24 11.18 0.70
CA GLU A 43 0.15 11.86 -0.61
C GLU A 43 -1.02 11.38 -1.47
N TYR A 44 -1.37 10.09 -1.44
CA TYR A 44 -2.23 9.47 -2.45
C TYR A 44 -3.58 8.97 -1.93
N ALA A 45 -3.84 9.10 -0.64
CA ALA A 45 -5.11 8.69 -0.04
C ALA A 45 -6.28 9.48 -0.64
N TYR A 46 -7.20 8.76 -1.30
CA TYR A 46 -8.44 9.31 -1.86
C TYR A 46 -9.35 9.89 -0.77
N ILE A 47 -9.33 9.30 0.43
CA ILE A 47 -10.02 9.82 1.60
C ILE A 47 -8.94 10.18 2.61
N LYS A 48 -8.79 11.48 2.88
CA LYS A 48 -7.84 11.98 3.87
C LYS A 48 -8.28 11.56 5.27
N ALA A 49 -7.32 11.21 6.12
CA ALA A 49 -7.58 10.78 7.49
C ALA A 49 -8.41 11.82 8.28
N ASP A 50 -8.14 13.10 8.05
CA ASP A 50 -8.87 14.22 8.68
C ASP A 50 -10.37 14.24 8.34
N LYS A 51 -10.76 13.68 7.19
CA LYS A 51 -12.17 13.57 6.78
C LYS A 51 -12.85 12.31 7.35
N LEU A 52 -12.07 11.32 7.77
CA LEU A 52 -12.57 10.07 8.33
C LEU A 52 -12.87 10.16 9.82
N GLY A 53 -12.11 10.96 10.59
CA GLY A 53 -12.27 11.12 12.04
C GLY A 53 -13.73 11.38 12.47
N PRO A 54 -14.39 12.43 11.93
CA PRO A 54 -15.77 12.74 12.29
C PRO A 54 -16.77 11.62 11.95
N LEU A 55 -16.58 10.91 10.84
CA LEU A 55 -17.46 9.82 10.40
C LEU A 55 -17.33 8.56 11.26
N LEU A 56 -16.12 8.28 11.75
CA LEU A 56 -15.85 7.15 12.64
C LEU A 56 -16.42 7.40 14.04
N GLU A 57 -16.35 8.66 14.52
CA GLU A 57 -16.98 9.07 15.77
C GLU A 57 -18.51 8.96 15.68
N GLU A 58 -19.12 9.46 14.60
CA GLU A 58 -20.57 9.41 14.38
C GLU A 58 -21.12 7.97 14.30
N GLY A 59 -20.37 7.04 13.69
CA GLY A 59 -20.72 5.62 13.62
C GLY A 59 -20.67 4.88 14.97
N LEU A 60 -19.80 5.31 15.90
CA LEU A 60 -19.75 4.78 17.26
C LEU A 60 -20.95 5.22 18.10
N PHE A 61 -21.55 6.39 17.82
CA PHE A 61 -22.77 6.85 18.49
C PHE A 61 -24.05 6.16 17.98
N GLN A 62 -24.08 5.68 16.73
CA GLN A 62 -25.26 5.00 16.16
C GLN A 62 -25.34 3.50 16.48
N GLY A 63 -24.25 2.86 16.89
CA GLY A 63 -24.23 1.45 17.31
C GLY A 63 -24.59 1.20 18.78
N ALA A 64 -24.88 2.25 19.55
CA ALA A 64 -25.11 2.19 21.00
C ALA A 64 -26.58 2.42 21.42
N ASN A 65 -27.54 2.34 20.50
CA ASN A 65 -28.99 2.43 20.78
C ASN A 65 -29.73 1.18 20.30
#